data_AF-A0A7M2T1K3-F1
#
_entry.id   AF-A0A7M2T1K3-F1
#
_cell.length_a   1.000
_cell.length_b   1.000
_cell.length_c   1.000
_cell.angle_alpha   90.00
_cell.angle_beta   90.00
_cell.angle_gamma   90.00
#
_symmetry.space_group_name_H-M   'P 1'
#
loop_
_entity.id
_entity.type
_entity.pdbx_description
1 polymer ?
#
loop_
_entity_poly.entity_id
_entity_poly.type
_entity_poly.pdbx_seq_one_letter_code
_entity_poly.pdbx_strand_id
1 'polypeptide(L)'
;MRYRFVVDIGIDPTTGKRKQLTRTFGTLKEAKAEYARITNRHQEGTLAPPRRVDALALKHGRVRGGEAGTPLGVTSVDMSLARLKDALNRAVTRRLVPINVAQHVTIPRRARKEERKNKQEVKPWSVLEVRTFVRGVSEERLYAPLLLSLMGLRPAEVCGLRWEDVDLDNATITIANTRTMMGNRYVVEKDTKSVAGERDLPLPAPVLAALKSFKALQAKEKLALGEAYAESGYVLVHETGAAFTIKQLRRRAYRLMEILGLRRVRLYDARSSCFTFLANNGVPDHILARWAGHTNVKTTKKWYVKPDVEDLREAATTWDGLHAAATEGQA
;
A
#
# COMPACT_ATOMS: atom_id res chain seq x y z
N MET A 1 9.69 -29.34 -30.94
CA MET A 1 9.47 -28.74 -32.29
C MET A 1 8.70 -27.44 -32.10
N ARG A 2 9.07 -26.32 -32.76
CA ARG A 2 8.35 -25.03 -32.68
C ARG A 2 7.72 -24.74 -34.03
N TYR A 3 6.46 -24.31 -34.05
CA TYR A 3 5.71 -24.07 -35.27
C TYR A 3 5.59 -22.57 -35.51
N ARG A 4 6.04 -22.09 -36.68
CA ARG A 4 5.99 -20.68 -37.07
C ARG A 4 5.14 -20.54 -38.33
N PHE A 5 4.28 -19.53 -38.35
CA PHE A 5 3.57 -19.11 -39.56
C PHE A 5 3.74 -17.61 -39.78
N VAL A 6 3.58 -17.21 -41.05
CA VAL A 6 3.62 -15.81 -41.51
C VAL A 6 2.32 -15.56 -42.26
N VAL A 7 1.54 -14.57 -41.83
CA VAL A 7 0.30 -14.16 -42.50
C VAL A 7 0.49 -12.76 -43.06
N ASP A 8 0.10 -12.57 -44.31
CA ASP A 8 0.00 -11.22 -44.89
C ASP A 8 -1.21 -10.52 -44.29
N ILE A 9 -1.00 -9.33 -43.75
CA ILE A 9 -2.03 -8.55 -43.05
C ILE A 9 -2.29 -7.19 -43.73
N GLY A 10 -1.91 -7.06 -45.01
CA GLY A 10 -2.20 -5.91 -45.86
C GLY A 10 -0.97 -5.03 -46.14
N ILE A 11 -1.21 -3.84 -46.67
CA ILE A 11 -0.16 -2.86 -47.05
C ILE A 11 -0.14 -1.72 -46.03
N ASP A 12 1.04 -1.28 -45.61
CA ASP A 12 1.19 -0.11 -44.75
C ASP A 12 0.79 1.17 -45.50
N PRO A 13 -0.22 1.92 -45.03
CA PRO A 13 -0.75 3.07 -45.76
C PRO A 13 0.21 4.28 -45.79
N THR A 14 1.26 4.28 -44.96
CA THR A 14 2.23 5.37 -44.85
C THR A 14 3.51 5.08 -45.65
N THR A 15 3.88 3.80 -45.78
CA THR A 15 5.14 3.38 -46.41
C THR A 15 4.96 2.56 -47.69
N GLY A 16 3.73 2.16 -48.04
CA GLY A 16 3.42 1.34 -49.21
C GLY A 16 3.96 -0.09 -49.17
N LYS A 17 4.60 -0.49 -48.06
CA LYS A 17 5.22 -1.82 -47.91
C LYS A 17 4.24 -2.84 -47.36
N ARG A 18 4.39 -4.08 -47.82
CA ARG A 18 3.64 -5.26 -47.33
C ARG A 18 3.88 -5.46 -45.83
N LYS A 19 2.82 -5.67 -45.05
CA LYS A 19 2.89 -6.01 -43.63
C LYS A 19 2.63 -7.49 -43.43
N GLN A 20 3.55 -8.15 -42.74
CA GLN A 20 3.43 -9.55 -42.39
C GLN A 20 3.40 -9.73 -40.87
N LEU A 21 2.54 -10.62 -40.38
CA LEU A 21 2.46 -11.00 -38.98
C LEU A 21 3.06 -12.40 -38.79
N THR A 22 4.13 -12.46 -38.00
CA THR A 22 4.83 -13.72 -37.68
C THR A 22 4.58 -14.13 -36.24
N ARG A 23 4.12 -15.36 -36.02
CA ARG A 23 3.91 -15.93 -34.68
C ARG A 23 4.54 -17.32 -34.58
N THR A 24 4.96 -17.71 -33.38
CA THR A 24 5.59 -19.00 -33.09
C THR A 24 4.90 -19.67 -31.90
N PHE A 25 4.58 -20.95 -32.01
CA PHE A 25 3.85 -21.74 -31.00
C PHE A 25 4.58 -23.03 -30.64
N GLY A 26 4.24 -23.57 -29.46
CA GLY A 26 4.77 -24.84 -28.97
C GLY A 26 4.15 -26.05 -29.66
N THR A 27 2.92 -25.92 -30.18
CA THR A 27 2.18 -27.02 -30.82
C THR A 27 1.60 -26.64 -32.18
N LEU A 28 1.41 -27.63 -33.07
CA LEU A 28 0.80 -27.44 -34.38
C LEU A 28 -0.67 -27.04 -34.29
N LYS A 29 -1.39 -27.56 -33.27
CA LYS A 29 -2.82 -27.27 -33.04
C LYS A 29 -3.04 -25.81 -32.70
N GLU A 30 -2.23 -25.24 -31.81
CA GLU A 30 -2.26 -23.81 -31.47
C GLU A 30 -1.89 -22.94 -32.67
N ALA A 31 -0.87 -23.34 -33.44
CA ALA A 31 -0.45 -22.63 -34.64
C ALA A 31 -1.57 -22.57 -35.70
N LYS A 32 -2.25 -23.69 -35.97
CA LYS A 32 -3.37 -23.75 -36.93
C LYS A 32 -4.59 -22.95 -36.47
N ALA A 33 -4.95 -23.03 -35.19
CA ALA A 33 -6.07 -22.28 -34.63
C ALA A 33 -5.84 -20.76 -34.71
N GLU A 34 -4.64 -20.29 -34.37
CA GLU A 34 -4.32 -18.88 -34.45
C GLU A 34 -4.19 -18.40 -35.90
N TYR A 35 -3.63 -19.22 -36.80
CA TYR A 35 -3.59 -18.91 -38.23
C TYR A 35 -4.99 -18.70 -38.80
N ALA A 36 -5.92 -19.65 -38.58
CA ALA A 36 -7.30 -19.54 -39.06
C ALA A 36 -8.01 -18.31 -38.49
N ARG A 37 -7.78 -18.00 -37.21
CA ARG A 37 -8.33 -16.80 -36.56
C ARG A 37 -7.83 -15.50 -37.21
N ILE A 38 -6.53 -15.40 -37.51
CA ILE A 38 -5.94 -14.22 -38.13
C ILE A 38 -6.44 -14.06 -39.56
N THR A 39 -6.49 -15.16 -40.33
CA THR A 39 -6.97 -15.15 -41.72
C THR A 39 -8.44 -14.71 -41.81
N ASN A 40 -9.33 -15.28 -40.98
CA ASN A 40 -10.75 -14.91 -41.01
C ASN A 40 -10.96 -13.44 -40.62
N ARG A 41 -10.28 -12.96 -39.58
CA ARG A 41 -10.39 -11.55 -39.16
C ARG A 41 -9.80 -10.58 -40.18
N HIS A 42 -8.80 -11.01 -40.96
CA HIS A 42 -8.27 -10.21 -42.06
C HIS A 42 -9.29 -10.08 -43.19
N GLN A 43 -9.93 -11.19 -43.58
CA GLN A 43 -10.97 -11.20 -44.61
C GLN A 43 -12.19 -10.36 -44.24
N GLU A 44 -12.57 -10.34 -42.96
CA GLU A 44 -13.67 -9.52 -42.43
C GLU A 44 -13.30 -8.03 -42.22
N GLY A 45 -12.07 -7.60 -42.54
CA GLY A 45 -11.62 -6.21 -42.35
C GLY A 45 -11.48 -5.78 -40.88
N THR A 46 -11.67 -6.68 -39.91
CA THR A 46 -11.59 -6.43 -38.45
C THR A 46 -10.23 -6.78 -37.85
N LEU A 47 -9.24 -7.10 -38.68
CA LEU A 47 -7.86 -7.28 -38.25
C LEU A 47 -7.19 -5.92 -38.07
N ALA A 48 -7.50 -5.25 -36.96
CA ALA A 48 -6.61 -4.21 -36.46
C ALA A 48 -5.35 -4.89 -35.91
N PRO A 49 -4.16 -4.75 -36.54
CA PRO A 49 -2.93 -5.22 -35.92
C PRO A 49 -2.81 -4.51 -34.57
N PRO A 50 -2.54 -5.23 -33.46
CA PRO A 50 -2.49 -4.61 -32.15
C PRO A 50 -1.29 -3.68 -32.07
N ARG A 51 -1.48 -2.41 -32.46
CA ARG A 51 -0.55 -1.34 -32.13
C ARG A 51 -0.65 -1.16 -30.63
N ARG A 52 0.44 -1.45 -29.92
CA ARG A 52 0.55 -1.07 -28.52
C ARG A 52 0.40 0.43 -28.46
N VAL A 53 -0.65 0.88 -27.79
CA VAL A 53 -0.88 2.29 -27.54
C VAL A 53 -0.43 2.60 -26.12
N ASP A 54 0.34 3.69 -26.00
CA ASP A 54 0.72 4.21 -24.69
C ASP A 54 -0.53 4.71 -23.98
N ALA A 55 -0.61 4.47 -22.66
CA ALA A 55 -1.72 4.97 -21.87
C ALA A 55 -1.76 6.51 -21.87
N LEU A 56 -2.72 7.10 -22.59
CA LEU A 56 -2.90 8.56 -22.73
C LEU A 56 -3.07 9.27 -21.37
N ALA A 57 -3.57 8.56 -20.36
CA ALA A 57 -3.71 9.05 -18.99
C ALA A 57 -2.36 9.47 -18.34
N LEU A 58 -1.23 8.98 -18.86
CA LEU A 58 0.12 9.44 -18.47
C LEU A 58 0.47 10.83 -19.01
N LYS A 59 -0.37 11.40 -19.88
CA LYS A 59 -0.21 12.75 -20.43
C LYS A 59 -1.37 13.65 -20.02
N HIS A 60 -2.61 13.17 -20.14
CA HIS A 60 -3.82 13.98 -20.00
C HIS A 60 -4.92 13.35 -19.14
N GLY A 61 -4.57 12.65 -18.06
CA GLY A 61 -5.53 11.83 -17.32
C GLY A 61 -6.19 12.48 -16.09
N ARG A 62 -5.68 13.60 -15.58
CA ARG A 62 -6.18 14.19 -14.33
C ARG A 62 -7.46 14.99 -14.59
N VAL A 63 -8.52 14.66 -13.85
CA VAL A 63 -9.82 15.37 -13.91
C VAL A 63 -10.12 16.11 -12.60
N ARG A 64 -9.61 15.62 -11.45
CA ARG A 64 -9.80 16.19 -10.12
C ARG A 64 -8.53 16.06 -9.27
N GLY A 65 -8.36 16.92 -8.27
CA GLY A 65 -7.25 16.88 -7.31
C GLY A 65 -5.95 17.54 -7.81
N GLY A 66 -6.07 18.50 -8.73
CA GLY A 66 -4.99 19.27 -9.37
C GLY A 66 -5.51 19.89 -10.67
N GLU A 67 -4.62 20.46 -11.47
CA GLU A 67 -4.98 21.02 -12.79
C GLU A 67 -5.52 19.94 -13.73
N ALA A 68 -6.69 20.19 -14.33
CA ALA A 68 -7.31 19.27 -15.26
C ALA A 68 -6.44 19.11 -16.53
N GLY A 69 -6.39 17.90 -17.08
CA GLY A 69 -5.59 17.61 -18.26
C GLY A 69 -4.11 17.35 -17.99
N THR A 70 -3.67 17.35 -16.73
CA THR A 70 -2.29 16.98 -16.36
C THR A 70 -2.11 15.45 -16.24
N PRO A 71 -0.87 14.93 -16.27
CA PRO A 71 -0.57 13.50 -16.14
C PRO A 71 -1.06 12.86 -14.83
N LEU A 72 -1.58 11.63 -14.94
CA LEU A 72 -1.71 10.73 -13.79
C LEU A 72 -0.40 9.99 -13.51
N GLY A 73 -0.16 9.65 -12.24
CA GLY A 73 0.95 8.78 -11.85
C GLY A 73 0.83 7.39 -12.47
N VAL A 74 1.96 6.76 -12.78
CA VAL A 74 2.08 5.43 -13.38
C VAL A 74 1.31 4.41 -12.55
N THR A 75 1.43 4.45 -11.22
CA THR A 75 0.70 3.55 -10.32
C THR A 75 -0.83 3.70 -10.48
N SER A 76 -1.34 4.93 -10.58
CA SER A 76 -2.77 5.20 -10.77
C SER A 76 -3.26 4.71 -12.13
N VAL A 77 -2.47 4.90 -13.19
CA VAL A 77 -2.76 4.39 -14.53
C VAL A 77 -2.75 2.86 -14.54
N ASP A 78 -1.77 2.22 -13.90
CA ASP A 78 -1.66 0.76 -13.81
C ASP A 78 -2.87 0.15 -13.10
N MET A 79 -3.27 0.72 -11.96
CA MET A 79 -4.46 0.26 -11.22
C MET A 79 -5.75 0.42 -12.02
N SER A 80 -5.92 1.56 -12.70
CA SER A 80 -7.12 1.82 -13.51
C SER A 80 -7.17 0.89 -14.71
N LEU A 81 -6.05 0.73 -15.40
CA LEU A 81 -5.93 -0.16 -16.54
C LEU A 81 -6.14 -1.63 -16.16
N ALA A 82 -5.64 -2.07 -15.01
CA ALA A 82 -5.88 -3.42 -14.49
C ALA A 82 -7.38 -3.70 -14.29
N ARG A 83 -8.13 -2.75 -13.72
CA ARG A 83 -9.59 -2.88 -13.52
C ARG A 83 -10.35 -2.89 -14.85
N LEU A 84 -9.97 -2.03 -15.78
CA LEU A 84 -10.56 -2.01 -17.12
C LEU A 84 -10.30 -3.31 -17.89
N LYS A 85 -9.07 -3.83 -17.81
CA LYS A 85 -8.70 -5.13 -18.39
C LYS A 85 -9.56 -6.26 -17.80
N ASP A 86 -9.73 -6.30 -16.48
CA ASP A 86 -10.56 -7.32 -15.82
C ASP A 86 -12.04 -7.20 -16.23
N ALA A 87 -12.61 -6.00 -16.19
CA ALA A 87 -14.00 -5.77 -16.58
C ALA A 87 -14.28 -6.18 -18.04
N LEU A 88 -13.41 -5.79 -18.98
CA LEU A 88 -13.53 -6.17 -20.38
C LEU A 88 -13.26 -7.66 -20.62
N ASN A 89 -12.38 -8.30 -19.86
CA ASN A 89 -12.21 -9.75 -19.91
C ASN A 89 -13.53 -10.44 -19.53
N ARG A 90 -14.19 -10.02 -18.45
CA ARG A 90 -15.51 -10.55 -18.05
C ARG A 90 -16.56 -10.31 -19.14
N ALA A 91 -16.56 -9.14 -19.78
CA ALA A 91 -17.47 -8.83 -20.87
C ALA A 91 -17.24 -9.71 -22.11
N VAL A 92 -15.99 -10.02 -22.46
CA VAL A 92 -15.64 -11.00 -23.51
C VAL A 92 -16.11 -12.40 -23.14
N THR A 93 -15.87 -12.86 -21.91
CA THR A 93 -16.34 -14.17 -21.43
C THR A 93 -17.87 -14.30 -21.51
N ARG A 94 -18.59 -13.21 -21.21
CA ARG A 94 -20.05 -13.12 -21.33
C ARG A 94 -20.54 -12.81 -22.75
N ARG A 95 -19.64 -12.73 -23.74
CA ARG A 95 -19.93 -12.40 -25.14
C ARG A 95 -20.65 -11.06 -25.36
N LEU A 96 -20.52 -10.12 -24.42
CA LEU A 96 -21.08 -8.76 -24.54
C LEU A 96 -20.25 -7.88 -25.46
N VAL A 97 -18.94 -8.14 -25.54
CA VAL A 97 -18.03 -7.51 -26.48
C VAL A 97 -17.16 -8.58 -27.14
N PRO A 98 -16.78 -8.41 -28.41
CA PRO A 98 -16.01 -9.44 -29.12
C PRO A 98 -14.55 -9.51 -28.66
N ILE A 99 -13.97 -8.38 -28.22
CA ILE A 99 -12.53 -8.24 -27.93
C ILE A 99 -12.31 -7.28 -26.77
N ASN A 100 -11.31 -7.59 -25.93
CA ASN A 100 -10.82 -6.67 -24.90
C ASN A 100 -9.72 -5.75 -25.45
N VAL A 101 -10.10 -4.55 -25.88
CA VAL A 101 -9.15 -3.55 -26.41
C VAL A 101 -8.15 -3.04 -25.37
N ALA A 102 -8.49 -3.08 -24.07
CA ALA A 102 -7.60 -2.61 -23.02
C ALA A 102 -6.34 -3.48 -22.88
N GLN A 103 -6.35 -4.74 -23.35
CA GLN A 103 -5.15 -5.59 -23.36
C GLN A 103 -4.00 -5.01 -24.20
N HIS A 104 -4.32 -4.17 -25.19
CA HIS A 104 -3.34 -3.56 -26.08
C HIS A 104 -2.75 -2.25 -25.53
N VAL A 105 -3.32 -1.72 -24.45
CA VAL A 105 -2.77 -0.55 -23.76
C VAL A 105 -1.63 -1.00 -22.86
N THR A 106 -0.50 -0.31 -22.99
CA THR A 106 0.69 -0.57 -22.18
C THR A 106 1.21 0.68 -21.51
N ILE A 107 1.92 0.48 -20.40
CA ILE A 107 2.64 1.53 -19.71
C ILE A 107 4.12 1.40 -20.07
N PRO A 108 4.72 2.38 -20.76
CA PRO A 108 6.11 2.32 -21.20
C PRO A 108 7.08 2.09 -20.03
N ARG A 109 8.12 1.29 -20.27
CA ARG A 109 9.20 1.08 -19.29
C ARG A 109 9.88 2.39 -18.89
N ARG A 110 10.05 3.33 -19.83
CA ARG A 110 10.57 4.69 -19.58
C ARG A 110 9.77 5.44 -18.51
N ALA A 111 8.44 5.42 -18.62
CA ALA A 111 7.56 6.11 -17.66
C ALA A 111 7.68 5.49 -16.27
N ARG A 112 7.79 4.14 -16.17
CA ARG A 112 8.06 3.46 -14.90
C ARG A 112 9.42 3.85 -14.30
N LYS A 113 10.46 4.00 -15.14
CA LYS A 113 11.81 4.39 -14.71
C LYS A 113 11.85 5.85 -14.24
N GLU A 114 11.23 6.75 -14.99
CA GLU A 114 11.11 8.18 -14.65
C GLU A 114 10.33 8.37 -13.35
N GLU A 115 9.17 7.72 -13.18
CA GLU A 115 8.43 7.79 -11.92
C GLU A 115 9.29 7.28 -10.76
N ARG A 116 10.01 6.16 -10.93
CA ARG A 116 10.90 5.64 -9.88
C ARG A 116 12.04 6.60 -9.55
N LYS A 117 12.63 7.26 -10.54
CA LYS A 117 13.73 8.23 -10.35
C LYS A 117 13.24 9.49 -9.63
N ASN A 118 12.05 9.96 -9.99
CA ASN A 118 11.46 11.19 -9.46
C ASN A 118 10.70 10.98 -8.14
N LYS A 119 10.48 9.72 -7.76
CA LYS A 119 9.82 9.39 -6.49
C LYS A 119 10.77 9.72 -5.35
N GLN A 120 10.50 10.83 -4.66
CA GLN A 120 11.15 11.14 -3.39
C GLN A 120 10.94 9.97 -2.43
N GLU A 121 12.03 9.40 -1.95
CA GLU A 121 11.97 8.40 -0.91
C GLU A 121 11.62 9.09 0.41
N VAL A 122 10.35 8.95 0.84
CA VAL A 122 9.93 9.40 2.16
C VAL A 122 10.53 8.44 3.17
N LYS A 123 11.70 8.81 3.72
CA LYS A 123 12.32 8.05 4.80
C LYS A 123 11.38 8.05 6.01
N PRO A 124 11.15 6.90 6.67
CA PRO A 124 10.55 6.86 7.99
C PRO A 124 11.29 7.76 8.98
N TRP A 125 10.72 7.99 10.15
CA TRP A 125 11.46 8.59 11.25
C TRP A 125 12.62 7.71 11.71
N SER A 126 13.67 8.32 12.23
CA SER A 126 14.67 7.65 13.05
C SER A 126 14.09 7.26 14.42
N VAL A 127 14.76 6.36 15.13
CA VAL A 127 14.40 6.02 16.52
C VAL A 127 14.41 7.26 17.42
N LEU A 128 15.36 8.17 17.18
CA LEU A 128 15.45 9.43 17.92
C LEU A 128 14.23 10.34 17.64
N GLU A 129 13.84 10.51 16.38
CA GLU A 129 12.64 11.28 16.02
C GLU A 129 11.37 10.68 16.66
N VAL A 130 11.22 9.35 16.68
CA VAL A 130 10.11 8.67 17.37
C VAL A 130 10.12 8.96 18.87
N ARG A 131 11.28 8.82 19.54
CA ARG A 131 11.43 9.11 20.98
C ARG A 131 11.11 10.57 21.30
N THR A 132 11.61 11.50 20.51
CA THR A 132 11.33 12.94 20.64
C THR A 132 9.85 13.22 20.50
N PHE A 133 9.19 12.61 19.51
CA PHE A 133 7.75 12.76 19.33
C PHE A 133 6.97 12.22 20.54
N VAL A 134 7.24 10.97 20.96
CA VAL A 134 6.54 10.33 22.10
C VAL A 134 6.66 11.17 23.37
N ARG A 135 7.87 11.65 23.69
CA ARG A 135 8.09 12.52 24.85
C ARG A 135 7.39 13.86 24.69
N GLY A 136 7.44 14.46 23.50
CA GLY A 136 6.85 15.78 23.24
C GLY A 136 5.33 15.79 23.26
N VAL A 137 4.67 14.63 23.15
CA VAL A 137 3.20 14.51 23.18
C VAL A 137 2.67 13.84 24.44
N SER A 138 3.48 13.66 25.51
CA SER A 138 3.04 12.93 26.72
C SER A 138 1.84 13.59 27.41
N GLU A 139 1.80 14.92 27.41
CA GLU A 139 0.73 15.73 28.03
C GLU A 139 -0.41 16.04 27.06
N GLU A 140 -0.33 15.57 25.81
CA GLU A 140 -1.39 15.79 24.83
C GLU A 140 -2.61 14.93 25.16
N ARG A 141 -3.80 15.52 25.07
CA ARG A 141 -5.07 14.78 25.22
C ARG A 141 -5.11 13.52 24.35
N LEU A 142 -4.58 13.60 23.13
CA LEU A 142 -4.58 12.49 22.17
C LEU A 142 -3.34 11.57 22.29
N TYR A 143 -2.64 11.57 23.42
CA TYR A 143 -1.43 10.76 23.62
C TYR A 143 -1.68 9.26 23.34
N ALA A 144 -2.73 8.66 23.93
CA ALA A 144 -3.04 7.25 23.72
C ALA A 144 -3.32 6.90 22.24
N PRO A 145 -4.20 7.62 21.49
CA PRO A 145 -4.37 7.40 20.06
C PRO A 145 -3.11 7.61 19.20
N LEU A 146 -2.21 8.51 19.59
CA LEU A 146 -0.93 8.71 18.92
C LEU A 146 -0.01 7.51 19.14
N LEU A 147 0.06 6.96 20.35
CA LEU A 147 0.79 5.72 20.64
C LEU A 147 0.20 4.51 19.90
N LEU A 148 -1.13 4.38 19.83
CA LEU A 148 -1.80 3.36 19.03
C LEU A 148 -1.38 3.45 17.54
N SER A 149 -1.25 4.67 17.01
CA SER A 149 -0.75 4.88 15.65
C SER A 149 0.70 4.41 15.50
N LEU A 150 1.58 4.70 16.47
CA LEU A 150 3.00 4.34 16.44
C LEU A 150 3.25 2.85 16.64
N MET A 151 2.48 2.17 17.50
CA MET A 151 2.56 0.71 17.65
C MET A 151 2.05 -0.04 16.42
N GLY A 152 1.56 0.66 15.38
CA GLY A 152 1.26 0.04 14.10
C GLY A 152 -0.22 -0.25 13.87
N LEU A 153 -1.14 0.52 14.46
CA LEU A 153 -2.50 0.58 13.95
C LEU A 153 -2.57 1.52 12.73
N ARG A 154 -3.42 1.20 11.76
CA ARG A 154 -3.67 2.10 10.63
C ARG A 154 -4.55 3.24 11.13
N PRO A 155 -4.46 4.47 10.57
CA PRO A 155 -5.32 5.58 11.02
C PRO A 155 -6.83 5.26 11.01
N ALA A 156 -7.28 4.41 10.08
CA ALA A 156 -8.66 3.95 10.05
C ALA A 156 -9.00 2.91 11.14
N GLU A 157 -8.02 2.12 11.57
CA GLU A 157 -8.14 1.18 12.71
C GLU A 157 -8.19 1.99 14.01
N VAL A 158 -7.29 2.98 14.19
CA VAL A 158 -7.32 3.88 15.37
C VAL A 158 -8.64 4.65 15.47
N CYS A 159 -9.15 5.18 14.36
CA CYS A 159 -10.45 5.85 14.33
C CYS A 159 -11.65 4.89 14.49
N GLY A 160 -11.46 3.60 14.28
CA GLY A 160 -12.51 2.58 14.35
C GLY A 160 -12.50 1.74 15.63
N LEU A 161 -11.45 1.86 16.45
CA LEU A 161 -11.29 1.11 17.70
C LEU A 161 -12.36 1.54 18.73
N ARG A 162 -13.07 0.57 19.29
CA ARG A 162 -14.09 0.77 20.32
C ARG A 162 -13.57 0.36 21.68
N TRP A 163 -14.14 0.91 22.75
CA TRP A 163 -13.75 0.54 24.11
C TRP A 163 -14.09 -0.92 24.46
N GLU A 164 -15.09 -1.51 23.80
CA GLU A 164 -15.43 -2.94 23.94
C GLU A 164 -14.35 -3.87 23.37
N ASP A 165 -13.55 -3.37 22.41
CA ASP A 165 -12.44 -4.11 21.80
C ASP A 165 -11.12 -3.96 22.58
N VAL A 166 -11.14 -3.27 23.73
CA VAL A 166 -9.94 -2.97 24.54
C VAL A 166 -10.06 -3.63 25.91
N ASP A 167 -9.25 -4.66 26.12
CA ASP A 167 -9.11 -5.31 27.42
C ASP A 167 -7.93 -4.70 28.19
N LEU A 168 -8.25 -3.83 29.14
CA LEU A 168 -7.27 -3.12 29.98
C LEU A 168 -6.71 -3.99 31.13
N ASP A 169 -7.34 -5.13 31.40
CA ASP A 169 -6.94 -6.03 32.48
C ASP A 169 -5.95 -7.06 31.95
N ASN A 170 -6.28 -7.68 30.81
CA ASN A 170 -5.38 -8.58 30.09
C ASN A 170 -4.36 -7.86 29.19
N ALA A 171 -4.44 -6.52 29.11
CA ALA A 171 -3.58 -5.69 28.27
C ALA A 171 -3.58 -6.12 26.80
N THR A 172 -4.76 -6.29 26.20
CA THR A 172 -4.91 -6.66 24.79
C THR A 172 -5.91 -5.77 24.07
N ILE A 173 -5.80 -5.72 22.74
CA ILE A 173 -6.78 -5.06 21.86
C ILE A 173 -7.13 -5.96 20.68
N THR A 174 -8.41 -5.96 20.32
CA THR A 174 -8.93 -6.65 19.15
C THR A 174 -9.12 -5.68 18.00
N ILE A 175 -8.42 -5.87 16.89
CA ILE A 175 -8.57 -5.01 15.70
C ILE A 175 -9.60 -5.61 14.75
N ALA A 176 -10.88 -5.42 15.04
CA ALA A 176 -11.98 -5.91 14.19
C ALA A 176 -12.46 -4.86 13.17
N ASN A 177 -12.48 -3.59 13.57
CA ASN A 177 -13.18 -2.54 12.86
C ASN A 177 -12.27 -1.47 12.25
N THR A 178 -12.68 -0.93 11.10
CA THR A 178 -12.08 0.27 10.51
C THR A 178 -13.14 1.32 10.22
N ARG A 179 -12.84 2.59 10.55
CA ARG A 179 -13.73 3.72 10.30
C ARG A 179 -13.13 4.67 9.27
N THR A 180 -13.81 4.84 8.14
CA THR A 180 -13.38 5.75 7.05
C THR A 180 -14.49 6.67 6.60
N MET A 181 -14.14 7.83 6.02
CA MET A 181 -15.12 8.74 5.42
C MET A 181 -15.14 8.55 3.90
N MET A 182 -16.31 8.29 3.33
CA MET A 182 -16.54 8.28 1.88
C MET A 182 -17.25 9.56 1.45
N GLY A 183 -16.66 10.28 0.49
CA GLY A 183 -17.24 11.52 -0.05
C GLY A 183 -17.44 12.63 0.98
N ASN A 184 -16.69 12.61 2.09
CA ASN A 184 -16.83 13.55 3.20
C ASN A 184 -18.21 13.53 3.90
N ARG A 185 -19.08 12.56 3.60
CA ARG A 185 -20.46 12.50 4.10
C ARG A 185 -20.79 11.19 4.82
N TYR A 186 -20.29 10.06 4.34
CA TYR A 186 -20.66 8.75 4.89
C TYR A 186 -19.51 8.16 5.70
N VAL A 187 -19.79 7.88 6.98
CA VAL A 187 -18.93 7.01 7.79
C VAL A 187 -19.14 5.59 7.29
N VAL A 188 -18.06 4.96 6.85
CA VAL A 188 -18.03 3.57 6.44
C VAL A 188 -17.27 2.81 7.52
N GLU A 189 -18.03 2.09 8.33
CA GLU A 189 -17.54 1.03 9.19
C GLU A 189 -17.45 -0.25 8.35
N LYS A 190 -16.29 -0.87 8.39
CA LYS A 190 -16.03 -2.13 7.72
C LYS A 190 -15.19 -2.98 8.65
N ASP A 191 -15.57 -4.24 8.75
CA ASP A 191 -14.69 -5.31 9.16
C ASP A 191 -13.39 -5.19 8.38
N THR A 192 -12.28 -5.57 9.00
CA THR A 192 -11.02 -5.46 8.29
C THR A 192 -11.08 -6.24 6.96
N LYS A 193 -10.52 -5.67 5.90
CA LYS A 193 -10.70 -6.15 4.51
C LYS A 193 -10.22 -7.58 4.23
N SER A 194 -9.65 -8.26 5.22
CA SER A 194 -9.11 -9.61 5.15
C SER A 194 -9.07 -10.21 6.55
N VAL A 195 -9.25 -11.52 6.70
CA VAL A 195 -9.08 -12.25 7.97
C VAL A 195 -7.74 -11.94 8.67
N ALA A 196 -6.68 -11.67 7.90
CA ALA A 196 -5.38 -11.27 8.47
C ALA A 196 -5.35 -9.85 9.09
N GLY A 197 -6.35 -9.02 8.80
CA GLY A 197 -6.53 -7.69 9.37
C GLY A 197 -7.13 -7.76 10.78
N GLU A 198 -7.98 -8.76 11.03
CA GLU A 198 -8.47 -9.16 12.34
C GLU A 198 -7.33 -9.81 13.12
N ARG A 199 -6.96 -9.14 14.20
CA ARG A 199 -5.85 -9.56 15.03
C ARG A 199 -6.00 -9.02 16.43
N ASP A 200 -5.55 -9.82 17.37
CA ASP A 200 -5.35 -9.40 18.74
C ASP A 200 -3.90 -8.97 18.89
N LEU A 201 -3.70 -7.84 19.57
CA LEU A 201 -2.37 -7.32 19.86
C LEU A 201 -2.21 -7.16 21.37
N PRO A 202 -1.07 -7.58 21.95
CA PRO A 202 -0.74 -7.18 23.30
C PRO A 202 -0.44 -5.68 23.32
N LEU A 203 -0.90 -5.01 24.37
CA LEU A 203 -0.63 -3.59 24.63
C LEU A 203 0.71 -3.47 25.36
N PRO A 204 1.72 -2.80 24.76
CA PRO A 204 2.91 -2.44 25.49
C PRO A 204 2.56 -1.56 26.70
N ALA A 205 3.29 -1.72 27.81
CA ALA A 205 2.99 -1.01 29.06
C ALA A 205 2.76 0.51 28.92
N PRO A 206 3.54 1.26 28.11
CA PRO A 206 3.27 2.70 27.91
C PRO A 206 1.92 2.97 27.24
N VAL A 207 1.50 2.11 26.31
CA VAL A 207 0.22 2.23 25.61
C VAL A 207 -0.93 1.90 26.55
N LEU A 208 -0.78 0.84 27.35
CA LEU A 208 -1.76 0.45 28.36
C LEU A 208 -1.99 1.57 29.37
N ALA A 209 -0.90 2.14 29.92
CA ALA A 209 -0.97 3.26 30.86
C ALA A 209 -1.66 4.47 30.22
N ALA A 210 -1.29 4.83 28.99
CA ALA A 210 -1.92 5.94 28.27
C ALA A 210 -3.42 5.69 28.05
N LEU A 211 -3.83 4.47 27.69
CA LEU A 211 -5.25 4.12 27.51
C LEU A 211 -6.04 4.20 28.81
N LYS A 212 -5.48 3.74 29.94
CA LYS A 212 -6.11 3.87 31.26
C LYS A 212 -6.34 5.34 31.62
N SER A 213 -5.31 6.18 31.46
CA SER A 213 -5.42 7.63 31.69
C SER A 213 -6.45 8.28 30.75
N PHE A 214 -6.48 7.87 29.49
CA PHE A 214 -7.41 8.41 28.51
C PHE A 214 -8.87 8.02 28.80
N LYS A 215 -9.12 6.78 29.23
CA LYS A 215 -10.45 6.32 29.67
C LYS A 215 -10.94 7.13 30.88
N ALA A 216 -10.06 7.35 31.85
CA ALA A 216 -10.37 8.16 33.04
C ALA A 216 -10.65 9.63 32.67
N LEU A 217 -9.89 10.21 31.73
CA LEU A 217 -10.15 11.55 31.23
C LEU A 217 -11.53 11.66 30.56
N GLN A 218 -11.86 10.72 29.67
CA GLN A 218 -13.16 10.70 29.00
C GLN A 218 -14.32 10.54 29.99
N ALA A 219 -14.15 9.76 31.06
CA ALA A 219 -15.15 9.64 32.11
C ALA A 219 -15.40 10.98 32.84
N LYS A 220 -14.34 11.77 33.09
CA LYS A 220 -14.46 13.13 33.65
C LYS A 220 -15.17 14.08 32.69
N GLU A 221 -14.82 14.04 31.41
CA GLU A 221 -15.46 14.85 30.36
C GLU A 221 -16.96 14.50 30.21
N LYS A 222 -17.29 13.20 30.25
CA LYS A 222 -18.67 12.70 30.23
C LYS A 222 -19.45 13.20 31.43
N LEU A 223 -18.88 13.13 32.64
CA LEU A 223 -19.54 13.63 33.84
C LEU A 223 -19.78 15.14 33.78
N ALA A 224 -18.82 15.91 33.26
CA ALA A 224 -18.93 17.36 33.13
C ALA A 224 -19.98 17.81 32.11
N LEU A 225 -20.15 17.07 31.01
CA LEU A 225 -21.09 17.39 29.93
C LEU A 225 -22.48 16.77 30.10
N GLY A 226 -22.62 15.73 30.93
CA GLY A 226 -23.89 15.05 31.17
C GLY A 226 -24.54 14.59 29.87
N GLU A 227 -25.81 14.92 29.67
CA GLU A 227 -26.61 14.55 28.49
C GLU A 227 -26.06 15.10 27.17
N ALA A 228 -25.24 16.16 27.20
CA ALA A 228 -24.62 16.71 26.00
C ALA A 228 -23.43 15.87 25.50
N TYR A 229 -22.97 14.88 26.28
CA TYR A 229 -21.88 14.00 25.88
C TYR A 229 -22.36 12.95 24.87
N ALA A 230 -21.70 12.85 23.72
CA ALA A 230 -22.02 11.85 22.72
C ALA A 230 -21.41 10.49 23.08
N GLU A 231 -22.25 9.52 23.43
CA GLU A 231 -21.84 8.14 23.76
C GLU A 231 -21.52 7.30 22.51
N SER A 232 -20.48 7.69 21.77
CA SER A 232 -20.16 7.04 20.50
C SER A 232 -19.48 5.66 20.63
N GLY A 233 -19.02 5.29 21.83
CA GLY A 233 -18.33 4.01 22.12
C GLY A 233 -16.89 3.90 21.59
N TYR A 234 -16.44 4.88 20.79
CA TYR A 234 -15.10 4.89 20.21
C TYR A 234 -14.02 5.30 21.23
N VAL A 235 -12.82 4.76 21.05
CA VAL A 235 -11.65 5.19 21.82
C VAL A 235 -11.26 6.61 21.40
N LEU A 236 -11.12 6.88 20.10
CA LEU A 236 -10.71 8.20 19.61
C LEU A 236 -11.92 9.14 19.42
N VAL A 237 -12.20 9.92 20.46
CA VAL A 237 -13.28 10.91 20.50
C VAL A 237 -12.78 12.30 20.90
N HIS A 238 -13.55 13.33 20.52
CA HIS A 238 -13.43 14.71 21.03
C HIS A 238 -13.80 14.74 22.51
N GLU A 239 -13.55 15.88 23.16
CA GLU A 239 -13.94 16.17 24.53
C GLU A 239 -15.47 16.02 24.73
N THR A 240 -16.24 16.21 23.65
CA THR A 240 -17.70 16.03 23.62
C THR A 240 -18.16 14.59 23.38
N GLY A 241 -17.26 13.62 23.27
CA GLY A 241 -17.59 12.22 22.96
C GLY A 241 -17.84 11.93 21.48
N ALA A 242 -17.88 12.96 20.62
CA ALA A 242 -18.04 12.79 19.18
C ALA A 242 -16.81 12.10 18.55
N ALA A 243 -17.03 11.18 17.61
CA ALA A 243 -15.96 10.41 16.99
C ALA A 243 -15.06 11.24 16.05
N PHE A 244 -13.75 11.11 16.19
CA PHE A 244 -12.79 11.77 15.29
C PHE A 244 -12.82 11.19 13.87
N THR A 245 -12.58 12.06 12.90
CA THR A 245 -12.24 11.65 11.54
C THR A 245 -10.73 11.43 11.38
N ILE A 246 -10.34 10.56 10.43
CA ILE A 246 -8.93 10.37 10.04
C ILE A 246 -8.27 11.71 9.66
N LYS A 247 -9.03 12.61 9.01
CA LYS A 247 -8.53 13.93 8.60
C LYS A 247 -8.22 14.81 9.82
N GLN A 248 -9.00 14.72 10.89
CA GLN A 248 -8.74 15.44 12.15
C GLN A 248 -7.53 14.84 12.88
N LEU A 249 -7.45 13.52 13.02
CA LEU A 249 -6.31 12.83 13.63
C LEU A 249 -4.99 13.21 12.95
N ARG A 250 -4.94 13.13 11.61
CA ARG A 250 -3.77 13.52 10.82
C ARG A 250 -3.40 14.99 11.00
N ARG A 251 -4.40 15.88 10.98
CA ARG A 251 -4.16 17.31 11.17
C ARG A 251 -3.58 17.61 12.56
N ARG A 252 -4.08 16.98 13.62
CA ARG A 252 -3.52 17.13 14.96
C ARG A 252 -2.08 16.61 15.02
N ALA A 253 -1.84 15.40 14.52
CA ALA A 253 -0.49 14.83 14.49
C ALA A 253 0.51 15.71 13.73
N TYR A 254 0.15 16.22 12.55
CA TYR A 254 1.05 17.09 11.76
C TYR A 254 1.34 18.43 12.45
N ARG A 255 0.35 19.01 13.15
CA ARG A 255 0.58 20.20 13.97
C ARG A 255 1.56 19.92 15.11
N LEU A 256 1.45 18.77 15.76
CA LEU A 256 2.37 18.39 16.84
C LEU A 256 3.78 18.16 16.31
N MET A 257 3.93 17.56 15.13
CA MET A 257 5.25 17.44 14.48
C MET A 257 5.89 18.80 14.24
N GLU A 258 5.11 19.78 13.75
CA GLU A 258 5.57 21.14 13.52
C GLU A 258 5.98 21.86 14.81
N ILE A 259 5.15 21.78 15.85
CA ILE A 259 5.44 22.36 17.18
C ILE A 259 6.75 21.79 17.76
N LEU A 260 6.98 20.50 17.57
CA LEU A 260 8.17 19.80 18.08
C LEU A 260 9.41 19.96 17.18
N GLY A 261 9.31 20.74 16.09
CA GLY A 261 10.41 20.90 15.13
C GLY A 261 10.78 19.61 14.39
N LEU A 262 9.87 18.63 14.34
CA LEU A 262 10.09 17.34 13.71
C LEU A 262 9.72 17.38 12.23
N ARG A 263 10.49 16.63 11.43
CA ARG A 263 10.18 16.43 10.02
C ARG A 263 8.80 15.80 9.87
N ARG A 264 7.96 16.42 9.04
CA ARG A 264 6.63 15.91 8.75
C ARG A 264 6.71 14.59 7.99
N VAL A 265 6.23 13.53 8.62
CA VAL A 265 5.99 12.23 7.98
C VAL A 265 4.50 11.89 8.05
N ARG A 266 4.00 11.03 7.17
CA ARG A 266 2.63 10.54 7.33
C ARG A 266 2.58 9.70 8.61
N LEU A 267 1.46 9.71 9.34
CA LEU A 267 1.26 8.78 10.47
C LEU A 267 1.47 7.31 10.05
N TYR A 268 1.15 6.99 8.79
CA TYR A 268 1.43 5.69 8.19
C TYR A 268 2.92 5.38 8.04
N ASP A 269 3.76 6.40 7.82
CA ASP A 269 5.21 6.22 7.70
C ASP A 269 5.87 6.18 9.09
N ALA A 270 5.35 6.93 10.06
CA ALA A 270 5.86 6.96 11.44
C ALA A 270 5.86 5.56 12.09
N ARG A 271 4.81 4.75 11.87
CA ARG A 271 4.78 3.34 12.32
C ARG A 271 5.81 2.44 11.63
N SER A 272 6.30 2.81 10.44
CA SER A 272 7.32 2.02 9.74
C SER A 272 8.63 2.01 10.55
N SER A 273 8.96 3.13 11.19
CA SER A 273 10.10 3.24 12.09
C SER A 273 10.02 2.29 13.27
N CYS A 274 8.82 2.13 13.85
CA CYS A 274 8.59 1.17 14.94
C CYS A 274 8.76 -0.27 14.47
N PHE A 275 8.26 -0.63 13.28
CA PHE A 275 8.48 -1.99 12.74
C PHE A 275 9.93 -2.26 12.36
N THR A 276 10.62 -1.28 11.77
CA THR A 276 12.06 -1.40 11.52
C THR A 276 12.83 -1.55 12.83
N PHE A 277 12.47 -0.80 13.87
CA PHE A 277 13.05 -0.99 15.19
C PHE A 277 12.83 -2.41 15.72
N LEU A 278 11.61 -2.94 15.66
CA LEU A 278 11.31 -4.30 16.10
C LEU A 278 12.10 -5.36 15.28
N ALA A 279 12.19 -5.18 13.96
CA ALA A 279 12.96 -6.06 13.08
C ALA A 279 14.45 -6.09 13.46
N ASN A 280 15.04 -4.91 13.65
CA ASN A 280 16.45 -4.77 14.02
C ASN A 280 16.74 -5.24 15.45
N ASN A 281 15.72 -5.43 16.29
CA ASN A 281 15.83 -6.01 17.63
C ASN A 281 15.39 -7.49 17.66
N GLY A 282 15.47 -8.18 16.53
CA GLY A 282 15.35 -9.64 16.46
C GLY A 282 13.91 -10.17 16.40
N VAL A 283 12.89 -9.32 16.25
CA VAL A 283 11.51 -9.81 16.09
C VAL A 283 11.34 -10.46 14.71
N PRO A 284 10.94 -11.75 14.62
CA PRO A 284 10.84 -12.45 13.35
C PRO A 284 9.83 -11.84 12.38
N ASP A 285 10.13 -11.89 11.08
CA ASP A 285 9.31 -11.32 10.00
C ASP A 285 7.84 -11.77 10.02
N HIS A 286 7.59 -13.03 10.38
CA HIS A 286 6.22 -13.58 10.43
C HIS A 286 5.42 -12.99 11.60
N ILE A 287 6.06 -12.70 12.74
CA ILE A 287 5.45 -12.02 13.88
C ILE A 287 5.17 -10.56 13.52
N LEU A 288 6.12 -9.87 12.90
CA LEU A 288 5.92 -8.50 12.40
C LEU A 288 4.78 -8.41 11.38
N ALA A 289 4.68 -9.40 10.48
CA ALA A 289 3.59 -9.47 9.51
C ALA A 289 2.23 -9.66 10.18
N ARG A 290 2.14 -10.53 11.20
CA ARG A 290 0.94 -10.70 12.01
C ARG A 290 0.59 -9.41 12.74
N TRP A 291 1.57 -8.76 13.39
CA TRP A 291 1.38 -7.50 14.11
C TRP A 291 0.92 -6.36 13.18
N ALA A 292 1.49 -6.26 11.99
CA ALA A 292 1.14 -5.23 11.01
C ALA A 292 -0.20 -5.50 10.29
N GLY A 293 -0.77 -6.70 10.43
CA GLY A 293 -1.96 -7.14 9.69
C GLY A 293 -1.69 -7.26 8.19
N HIS A 294 -0.55 -7.85 7.83
CA HIS A 294 -0.16 -8.12 6.44
C HIS A 294 -0.49 -9.56 6.05
N THR A 295 -1.28 -9.74 5.00
CA THR A 295 -1.59 -11.06 4.41
C THR A 295 -0.38 -11.75 3.78
N ASN A 296 0.65 -10.99 3.42
CA ASN A 296 1.84 -11.52 2.76
C ASN A 296 3.12 -11.02 3.44
N VAL A 297 3.88 -11.95 4.03
CA VAL A 297 5.15 -11.69 4.73
C VAL A 297 6.18 -10.99 3.83
N LYS A 298 6.18 -11.25 2.51
CA LYS A 298 7.06 -10.55 1.55
C LYS A 298 6.83 -9.04 1.57
N THR A 299 5.63 -8.60 1.94
CA THR A 299 5.30 -7.18 2.12
C THR A 299 6.06 -6.61 3.32
N THR A 300 6.03 -7.30 4.46
CA THR A 300 6.73 -6.91 5.69
C THR A 300 8.23 -6.78 5.45
N LYS A 301 8.86 -7.80 4.86
CA LYS A 301 10.29 -7.80 4.55
C LYS A 301 10.66 -6.65 3.60
N LYS A 302 9.86 -6.41 2.56
CA LYS A 302 10.08 -5.30 1.61
C LYS A 302 9.99 -3.91 2.26
N TRP A 303 9.10 -3.73 3.24
CA TRP A 303 8.81 -2.40 3.80
C TRP A 303 9.60 -2.05 5.05
N TYR A 304 9.91 -3.03 5.90
CA TYR A 304 10.46 -2.77 7.23
C TYR A 304 11.87 -3.30 7.43
N VAL A 305 12.28 -4.32 6.67
CA VAL A 305 13.64 -4.86 6.68
C VAL A 305 14.42 -4.22 5.55
N LYS A 306 15.08 -3.11 5.85
CA LYS A 306 16.06 -2.49 4.95
C LYS A 306 17.40 -2.54 5.66
N PRO A 307 18.26 -3.54 5.33
CA PRO A 307 19.61 -3.56 5.85
C PRO A 307 20.29 -2.24 5.49
N ASP A 308 20.82 -1.55 6.48
CA ASP A 308 21.73 -0.44 6.23
C ASP A 308 23.17 -0.96 6.03
N VAL A 309 24.11 -0.05 5.79
CA VAL A 309 25.51 -0.44 5.55
C VAL A 309 26.15 -1.06 6.80
N GLU A 310 25.70 -0.67 7.99
CA GLU A 310 26.21 -1.19 9.25
C GLU A 310 25.72 -2.64 9.45
N ASP A 311 24.44 -2.91 9.18
CA ASP A 311 23.86 -4.26 9.22
C ASP A 311 24.58 -5.24 8.26
N LEU A 312 25.16 -4.72 7.17
CA LEU A 312 25.90 -5.51 6.18
C LEU A 312 27.37 -5.75 6.55
N ARG A 313 27.90 -5.08 7.59
CA ARG A 313 29.31 -5.25 7.99
C ARG A 313 29.62 -6.66 8.46
N GLU A 314 28.70 -7.31 9.18
CA GLU A 314 28.88 -8.70 9.62
C GLU A 314 29.05 -9.66 8.43
N ALA A 315 28.27 -9.43 7.36
CA ALA A 315 28.42 -10.18 6.12
C ALA A 315 29.76 -9.88 5.42
N ALA A 316 30.24 -8.63 5.48
CA ALA A 316 31.57 -8.27 4.96
C ALA A 316 32.70 -8.93 5.77
N THR A 317 32.63 -8.92 7.10
CA THR A 317 33.60 -9.59 7.98
C THR A 317 33.60 -11.11 7.76
N THR A 318 32.43 -11.71 7.56
CA THR A 318 32.33 -13.13 7.20
C THR A 318 32.97 -13.41 5.83
N TRP A 319 32.80 -12.48 4.88
CA TRP A 319 33.43 -12.54 3.56
C TRP A 319 34.96 -12.42 3.64
N ASP A 320 35.51 -11.62 4.55
CA ASP A 320 36.95 -11.52 4.75
C ASP A 320 37.58 -12.88 5.11
N GLY A 321 36.84 -13.71 5.86
CA GLY A 321 37.22 -15.09 6.16
C GLY A 321 37.32 -16.02 4.94
N LEU A 322 36.70 -15.67 3.81
CA LEU A 322 36.81 -16.42 2.55
C LEU A 322 38.24 -16.38 1.98
N HIS A 323 38.99 -15.32 2.28
CA HIS A 323 40.38 -15.16 1.85
C HIS A 323 41.39 -15.68 2.89
N ALA A 324 40.96 -15.93 4.13
CA ALA A 324 41.84 -16.36 5.21
C ALA A 324 42.20 -17.86 5.18
N ALA A 325 41.51 -18.67 4.37
CA ALA A 325 41.76 -20.11 4.24
C ALA A 325 42.59 -20.47 2.99
N ALA A 326 43.82 -19.96 2.89
CA ALA A 326 44.81 -20.45 1.92
C ALA A 326 46.29 -20.29 2.36
N THR A 327 46.56 -20.05 3.65
CA THR A 327 47.94 -19.88 4.17
C THR A 327 48.19 -20.62 5.48
N GLU A 328 47.65 -21.83 5.61
CA GLU A 328 48.20 -22.82 6.54
C GLU A 328 48.38 -24.14 5.81
N GLY A 329 49.59 -24.36 5.30
CA GLY A 329 50.00 -25.62 4.71
C GLY A 329 50.85 -25.48 3.46
N GLN A 330 52.07 -24.95 3.60
CA GLN A 330 53.27 -25.48 2.92
C GLN A 330 54.55 -24.78 3.41
N ALA A 331 55.46 -25.62 3.93
CA ALA A 331 56.86 -25.43 4.30
C ALA A 331 57.14 -24.72 5.63
#